data_AF-A0A8H5SD26-F1
#
_entry.id   AF-A0A8H5SD26-F1
#
_cell.length_a   1.000
_cell.length_b   1.000
_cell.length_c   1.000
_cell.angle_alpha   90.00
_cell.angle_beta   90.00
_cell.angle_gamma   90.00
#
_symmetry.space_group_name_H-M   'P 1'
#
loop_
_entity.id
_entity.type
_entity.pdbx_description
1 polymer ?
#
loop_
_entity_poly.entity_id
_entity_poly.type
_entity_poly.pdbx_seq_one_letter_code
_entity_poly.pdbx_strand_id
1 'polypeptide(L)'
;MNPPRIPPVNVEIDELNWFDIQRKINIINAQVNFLRRMLRDREEILQCNSPERTERAMRAFALTRRPEGDLLQAKSRVRFLLMALIGPGDFDRPRMQELLGIAERHLDLLHDEEHAYNEMMNRYLIQMEMDQMLHDEARHQANMLRGYITQLVGEVQRLQRTRQAIAA
;
A
#
# COMPACT_ATOMS: atom_id res chain seq x y z
N MET A 1 -9.23 15.01 5.93
CA MET A 1 -9.55 14.70 7.34
C MET A 1 -8.91 15.75 8.23
N ASN A 2 -9.55 16.15 9.33
CA ASN A 2 -8.95 17.10 10.28
C ASN A 2 -7.73 16.47 10.97
N PRO A 3 -6.63 17.21 11.19
CA PRO A 3 -5.51 16.70 11.98
C PRO A 3 -6.00 16.26 13.37
N PRO A 4 -5.36 15.26 14.00
CA PRO A 4 -5.74 14.83 15.34
C PRO A 4 -5.76 16.06 16.26
N ARG A 5 -6.93 16.34 16.86
CA ARG A 5 -7.09 17.42 17.83
C ARG A 5 -6.21 17.09 19.03
N ILE A 6 -5.02 17.70 19.04
CA ILE A 6 -4.17 17.72 20.23
C ILE A 6 -4.97 18.47 21.30
N PRO A 7 -5.25 17.87 22.46
CA PRO A 7 -5.97 18.57 23.51
C PRO A 7 -5.19 19.85 23.88
N PRO A 8 -5.81 21.03 23.80
CA PRO A 8 -5.13 22.28 24.11
C PRO A 8 -4.75 22.32 25.59
N VAL A 9 -3.52 22.71 25.89
CA VAL A 9 -3.06 22.97 27.26
C VAL A 9 -2.64 24.43 27.31
N ASN A 10 -3.64 25.31 27.32
CA ASN A 10 -3.49 26.64 27.89
C ASN A 10 -3.84 26.53 29.37
N VAL A 11 -2.93 25.94 30.15
CA VAL A 11 -2.96 26.11 31.60
C VAL A 11 -1.94 27.20 31.86
N GLU A 12 -2.42 28.42 32.07
CA GLU A 12 -1.60 29.46 32.69
C GLU A 12 -1.05 28.89 33.99
N ILE A 13 0.26 28.91 34.12
CA ILE A 13 0.96 28.38 35.29
C ILE A 13 1.87 29.45 35.84
N ASP A 14 1.92 29.52 37.16
CA ASP A 14 2.96 30.23 37.86
C ASP A 14 4.23 29.37 37.85
N GLU A 15 5.25 29.79 37.09
CA GLU A 15 6.55 29.10 37.01
C GLU A 15 7.40 29.25 38.29
N LEU A 16 6.93 29.99 39.29
CA LEU A 16 7.53 30.06 40.62
C LEU A 16 6.84 29.10 41.62
N ASN A 17 5.67 28.57 41.27
CA ASN A 17 4.93 27.65 42.13
C ASN A 17 5.27 26.19 41.83
N TRP A 18 5.93 25.54 42.78
CA TRP A 18 6.30 24.12 42.71
C TRP A 18 5.13 23.18 42.33
N PHE A 19 3.95 23.40 42.91
CA PHE A 19 2.78 22.54 42.68
C PHE A 19 2.26 22.67 41.24
N ASP A 20 2.25 23.88 40.70
CA ASP A 20 1.78 24.15 39.33
C ASP A 20 2.76 23.58 38.28
N ILE A 21 4.07 23.71 38.52
CA ILE A 21 5.10 23.08 37.68
C ILE A 21 4.92 21.55 37.65
N GLN A 22 4.72 20.92 38.82
CA GLN A 22 4.52 19.47 38.89
C GLN A 22 3.23 19.02 38.20
N ARG A 23 2.14 19.78 38.36
CA ARG A 23 0.87 19.53 37.69
C ARG A 23 1.03 19.61 36.17
N LYS A 24 1.73 20.63 35.65
CA LYS A 24 1.99 20.78 34.21
C LYS A 24 2.84 19.63 33.66
N ILE A 25 3.89 19.21 34.38
CA ILE A 25 4.69 18.04 34.00
C ILE A 25 3.81 16.79 33.86
N ASN A 26 2.91 16.54 34.81
CA ASN A 26 2.01 15.38 34.76
C ASN A 26 1.06 15.43 33.55
N ILE A 27 0.50 16.60 33.24
CA ILE A 27 -0.35 16.82 32.07
C ILE A 27 0.43 16.56 30.78
N ILE A 28 1.61 17.15 30.63
CA ILE A 28 2.43 16.98 29.42
C ILE A 28 2.85 15.52 29.26
N ASN A 29 3.22 14.82 30.33
CA ASN A 29 3.55 13.39 30.27
C ASN A 29 2.37 12.54 29.79
N ALA A 30 1.14 12.86 30.24
CA ALA A 30 -0.06 12.18 29.76
C ALA A 30 -0.27 12.41 28.24
N GLN A 31 -0.04 13.65 27.77
CA GLN A 31 -0.10 13.97 26.34
C GLN A 31 0.97 13.22 25.54
N VAL A 32 2.22 13.20 26.01
CA VAL A 32 3.31 12.47 25.36
C VAL A 32 2.95 10.97 25.24
N ASN A 33 2.40 10.38 26.29
CA ASN A 33 1.97 8.97 26.24
C ASN A 33 0.84 8.74 25.24
N PHE A 34 -0.14 9.65 25.15
CA PHE A 34 -1.19 9.59 24.15
C PHE A 34 -0.63 9.68 22.72
N LEU A 35 0.22 10.67 22.45
CA LEU A 35 0.85 10.85 21.13
C LEU A 35 1.73 9.66 20.74
N ARG A 36 2.44 9.05 21.71
CA ARG A 36 3.24 7.83 21.48
C ARG A 36 2.37 6.64 21.08
N ARG A 37 1.16 6.49 21.62
CA ARG A 37 0.22 5.45 21.20
C ARG A 37 -0.22 5.67 19.76
N MET A 38 -0.66 6.89 19.43
CA MET A 38 -1.03 7.20 18.04
C MET A 38 0.15 7.01 17.07
N LEU A 39 1.37 7.33 17.47
CA LEU A 39 2.56 7.10 16.66
C LEU A 39 2.75 5.62 16.36
N ARG A 40 2.58 4.73 17.36
CA ARG A 40 2.63 3.28 17.15
C ARG A 40 1.57 2.82 16.15
N ASP A 41 0.34 3.30 16.28
CA ASP A 41 -0.74 2.94 15.35
C ASP A 41 -0.37 3.33 13.90
N ARG A 42 0.32 4.47 13.71
CA ARG A 42 0.81 4.89 12.38
C ARG A 42 1.98 4.06 11.88
N GLU A 43 2.89 3.67 12.76
CA GLU A 43 4.01 2.79 12.44
C GLU A 43 3.53 1.37 12.07
N GLU A 44 2.48 0.87 12.71
CA GLU A 44 1.82 -0.40 12.33
C GLU A 44 1.18 -0.31 10.94
N ILE A 45 0.48 0.78 10.62
CA ILE A 45 -0.07 1.02 9.28
C ILE A 45 1.03 1.02 8.22
N LEU A 46 2.16 1.68 8.49
CA LEU A 46 3.32 1.71 7.58
C LEU A 46 3.91 0.33 7.34
N GLN A 47 3.99 -0.51 8.37
CA GLN A 47 4.47 -1.89 8.23
C GLN A 47 3.51 -2.77 7.42
N CYS A 48 2.20 -2.57 7.56
CA CYS A 48 1.19 -3.35 6.86
C CYS A 48 1.05 -2.95 5.39
N ASN A 49 1.09 -1.64 5.10
CA ASN A 49 0.80 -1.05 3.80
C ASN A 49 2.09 -0.59 3.10
N SER A 50 3.00 -1.53 2.84
CA SER A 50 4.18 -1.24 2.01
C SER A 50 3.82 -1.32 0.52
N PRO A 51 4.08 -0.29 -0.30
CA PRO A 51 3.91 -0.35 -1.76
C PRO A 51 4.64 -1.54 -2.39
N GLU A 52 5.77 -1.94 -1.79
CA GLU A 52 6.56 -3.11 -2.19
C GLU A 52 5.78 -4.44 -2.15
N ARG A 53 4.77 -4.58 -1.27
CA ARG A 53 3.95 -5.80 -1.19
C ARG A 53 3.09 -5.94 -2.44
N THR A 54 2.45 -4.85 -2.84
CA THR A 54 1.60 -4.80 -4.04
C THR A 54 2.45 -4.90 -5.30
N GLU A 55 3.61 -4.26 -5.33
CA GLU A 55 4.59 -4.42 -6.42
C GLU A 55 5.08 -5.87 -6.55
N ARG A 56 5.38 -6.55 -5.43
CA ARG A 56 5.77 -7.97 -5.45
C ARG A 56 4.66 -8.86 -5.97
N ALA A 57 3.41 -8.62 -5.57
CA ALA A 57 2.26 -9.38 -6.07
C ALA A 57 2.06 -9.17 -7.58
N MET A 58 2.14 -7.92 -8.05
CA MET A 58 2.08 -7.57 -9.47
C MET A 58 3.21 -8.23 -10.28
N ARG A 59 4.45 -8.18 -9.78
CA ARG A 59 5.60 -8.86 -10.42
C ARG A 59 5.40 -10.36 -10.47
N ALA A 60 4.94 -10.98 -9.40
CA ALA A 60 4.66 -12.42 -9.37
C ALA A 60 3.59 -12.78 -10.42
N PHE A 61 2.50 -12.03 -10.48
CA PHE A 61 1.46 -12.20 -11.50
C PHE A 61 2.02 -12.06 -12.92
N ALA A 62 2.76 -10.99 -13.21
CA ALA A 62 3.40 -10.79 -14.51
C ALA A 62 4.37 -11.93 -14.88
N LEU A 63 5.10 -12.49 -13.91
CA LEU A 63 6.01 -13.62 -14.11
C LEU A 63 5.30 -14.95 -14.37
N THR A 64 4.08 -15.14 -13.87
CA THR A 64 3.29 -16.36 -14.15
C THR A 64 2.83 -16.46 -15.61
N ARG A 65 2.65 -15.33 -16.31
CA ARG A 65 2.45 -15.29 -17.76
C ARG A 65 3.72 -14.82 -18.45
N ARG A 66 4.65 -15.76 -18.70
CA ARG A 66 5.72 -15.46 -19.68
C ARG A 66 5.05 -15.20 -21.03
N PRO A 67 5.42 -14.14 -21.78
CA PRO A 67 4.92 -13.93 -23.14
C PRO A 67 5.17 -15.14 -24.06
N GLU A 68 6.18 -15.95 -23.72
CA GLU A 68 6.48 -17.23 -24.35
C GLU A 68 5.32 -18.24 -24.23
N GLY A 69 4.54 -18.22 -23.14
CA GLY A 69 3.42 -19.13 -22.86
C GLY A 69 2.19 -18.84 -23.73
N ASP A 70 1.81 -17.57 -23.86
CA ASP A 70 0.70 -17.14 -24.72
C ASP A 70 1.06 -17.32 -26.19
N LEU A 71 2.32 -17.03 -26.56
CA LEU A 71 2.85 -17.30 -27.89
C LEU A 71 2.97 -18.81 -28.17
N LEU A 72 3.29 -19.63 -27.16
CA LEU A 72 3.28 -21.10 -27.27
C LEU A 72 1.86 -21.65 -27.43
N GLN A 73 0.87 -21.11 -26.71
CA GLN A 73 -0.53 -21.51 -26.86
C GLN A 73 -1.09 -21.10 -28.22
N ALA A 74 -0.81 -19.88 -28.67
CA ALA A 74 -1.17 -19.43 -30.01
C ALA A 74 -0.48 -20.32 -31.07
N LYS A 75 0.82 -20.62 -30.91
CA LYS A 75 1.54 -21.55 -31.78
C LYS A 75 0.98 -22.97 -31.73
N SER A 76 0.57 -23.49 -30.57
CA SER A 76 0.00 -24.83 -30.46
C SER A 76 -1.39 -24.91 -31.09
N ARG A 77 -2.22 -23.87 -30.95
CA ARG A 77 -3.55 -23.75 -31.58
C ARG A 77 -3.41 -23.64 -33.11
N VAL A 78 -2.46 -22.83 -33.60
CA VAL A 78 -2.11 -22.75 -35.03
C VAL A 78 -1.53 -24.07 -35.55
N ARG A 79 -0.68 -24.75 -34.78
CA ARG A 79 -0.14 -26.08 -35.12
C ARG A 79 -1.24 -27.15 -35.19
N PHE A 80 -2.22 -27.11 -34.29
CA PHE A 80 -3.38 -28.00 -34.33
C PHE A 80 -4.20 -27.78 -35.61
N LEU A 81 -4.48 -26.53 -35.97
CA LEU A 81 -5.12 -26.18 -37.25
C LEU A 81 -4.34 -26.66 -38.47
N LEU A 82 -3.00 -26.51 -38.46
CA LEU A 82 -2.11 -27.01 -39.52
C LEU A 82 -2.13 -28.55 -39.62
N MET A 83 -2.13 -29.27 -38.49
CA MET A 83 -2.22 -30.73 -38.50
C MET A 83 -3.59 -31.22 -39.00
N ALA A 84 -4.68 -30.50 -38.69
CA ALA A 84 -6.01 -30.80 -39.21
C ALA A 84 -6.09 -30.63 -40.74
N LEU A 85 -5.31 -29.69 -41.32
CA LEU A 85 -5.20 -29.48 -42.77
C LEU A 85 -4.39 -30.56 -43.50
N ILE A 86 -3.42 -31.20 -42.83
CA ILE A 86 -2.43 -32.11 -43.44
C ILE A 86 -2.78 -33.60 -43.22
N GLY A 87 -3.91 -33.91 -42.56
CA GLY A 87 -4.34 -35.28 -42.27
C GLY A 87 -4.37 -36.21 -43.51
N PRO A 88 -3.99 -37.50 -43.36
CA PRO A 88 -3.93 -38.46 -44.46
C PRO A 88 -5.34 -38.92 -44.85
N GLY A 89 -5.97 -38.21 -45.80
CA GLY A 89 -7.24 -38.57 -46.41
C GLY A 89 -8.05 -37.34 -46.84
N ASP A 90 -8.54 -37.31 -48.08
CA ASP A 90 -9.35 -36.19 -48.59
C ASP A 90 -10.74 -36.09 -47.92
N PHE A 91 -11.20 -37.15 -47.26
CA PHE A 91 -12.52 -37.25 -46.62
C PHE A 91 -12.55 -36.83 -45.13
N ASP A 92 -11.38 -36.75 -44.48
CA ASP A 92 -11.25 -36.35 -43.07
C ASP A 92 -10.69 -34.93 -42.89
N ARG A 93 -10.45 -34.21 -43.98
CA ARG A 93 -10.02 -32.80 -43.92
C ARG A 93 -11.23 -31.93 -43.57
N PRO A 94 -11.21 -31.21 -42.43
CA PRO A 94 -12.27 -30.28 -42.09
C PRO A 94 -12.42 -29.25 -43.21
N ARG A 95 -13.67 -28.90 -43.52
CA ARG A 95 -13.95 -27.91 -44.56
C ARG A 95 -13.32 -26.59 -44.17
N MET A 96 -12.88 -25.79 -45.15
CA MET A 96 -12.27 -24.46 -44.89
C MET A 96 -13.13 -23.61 -43.93
N GLN A 97 -14.45 -23.72 -44.03
CA GLN A 97 -15.42 -23.05 -43.17
C GLN A 97 -15.36 -23.51 -41.70
N GLU A 98 -15.09 -24.78 -41.43
CA GLU A 98 -14.94 -25.33 -40.07
C GLU A 98 -13.61 -24.89 -39.44
N LEU A 99 -12.54 -24.83 -40.24
CA LEU A 99 -11.24 -24.32 -39.80
C LEU A 99 -11.28 -22.83 -39.48
N LEU A 100 -11.98 -22.03 -40.30
CA LEU A 100 -12.25 -20.62 -40.01
C LEU A 100 -13.01 -20.46 -38.70
N GLY A 101 -14.07 -21.24 -38.47
CA GLY A 101 -14.83 -21.19 -37.22
C GLY A 101 -14.05 -21.67 -35.98
N ILE A 102 -13.03 -22.52 -36.14
CA ILE A 102 -12.11 -22.87 -35.03
C ILE A 102 -11.11 -21.73 -34.79
N ALA A 103 -10.58 -21.12 -35.87
CA ALA A 103 -9.65 -20.01 -35.78
C ALA A 103 -10.29 -18.76 -35.15
N GLU A 104 -11.52 -18.40 -35.54
CA GLU A 104 -12.30 -17.31 -34.94
C GLU A 104 -12.51 -17.54 -33.44
N ARG A 105 -12.97 -18.73 -33.03
CA ARG A 105 -13.12 -19.07 -31.60
C ARG A 105 -11.81 -18.96 -30.82
N HIS A 106 -10.68 -19.32 -31.41
CA HIS A 106 -9.39 -19.19 -30.74
C HIS A 106 -8.89 -17.74 -30.68
N LEU A 107 -9.22 -16.91 -31.67
CA LEU A 107 -8.97 -15.47 -31.63
C LEU A 107 -9.79 -14.79 -30.54
N ASP A 108 -11.08 -15.11 -30.43
CA ASP A 108 -11.96 -14.58 -29.38
C ASP A 108 -11.44 -14.95 -27.98
N LEU A 109 -11.05 -16.21 -27.78
CA LEU A 109 -10.46 -16.65 -26.50
C LEU A 109 -9.16 -15.91 -26.15
N LEU A 110 -8.28 -15.66 -27.14
CA LEU A 110 -7.07 -14.89 -26.90
C LEU A 110 -7.39 -13.43 -26.56
N HIS A 111 -8.40 -12.85 -27.20
CA HIS A 111 -8.85 -11.50 -26.93
C HIS A 111 -9.43 -11.36 -25.51
N ASP A 112 -10.28 -12.29 -25.09
CA ASP A 112 -10.84 -12.31 -23.73
C ASP A 112 -9.75 -12.50 -22.67
N GLU A 113 -8.77 -13.37 -22.92
CA GLU A 113 -7.64 -13.60 -22.03
C GLU A 113 -6.70 -12.38 -21.91
N GLU A 114 -6.52 -11.61 -22.99
CA GLU A 114 -5.79 -10.34 -23.00
C GLU A 114 -6.57 -9.27 -22.23
N HIS A 115 -7.88 -9.17 -22.45
CA HIS A 115 -8.73 -8.20 -21.78
C HIS A 115 -8.76 -8.42 -20.25
N ALA A 116 -8.99 -9.66 -19.80
CA ALA A 116 -8.98 -10.01 -18.39
C ALA A 116 -7.64 -9.73 -17.71
N TYR A 117 -6.53 -9.94 -18.43
CA TYR A 117 -5.20 -9.60 -17.93
C TYR A 117 -5.02 -8.09 -17.77
N ASN A 118 -5.40 -7.30 -18.78
CA ASN A 118 -5.32 -5.85 -18.72
C ASN A 118 -6.17 -5.28 -17.59
N GLU A 119 -7.38 -5.83 -17.36
CA GLU A 119 -8.20 -5.46 -16.21
C GLU A 119 -7.49 -5.77 -14.88
N MET A 120 -6.94 -6.97 -14.73
CA MET A 120 -6.25 -7.36 -13.51
C MET A 120 -5.00 -6.52 -13.25
N MET A 121 -4.23 -6.22 -14.30
CA MET A 121 -3.07 -5.34 -14.21
C MET A 121 -3.47 -3.92 -13.82
N ASN A 122 -4.54 -3.38 -14.41
CA ASN A 122 -5.09 -2.07 -14.04
C ASN A 122 -5.53 -2.02 -12.57
N ARG A 123 -6.15 -3.10 -12.04
CA ARG A 123 -6.50 -3.19 -10.62
C ARG A 123 -5.26 -3.14 -9.72
N TYR A 124 -4.17 -3.81 -10.09
CA TYR A 124 -2.91 -3.73 -9.35
C TYR A 124 -2.30 -2.33 -9.37
N LEU A 125 -2.33 -1.64 -10.51
CA LEU A 125 -1.83 -0.27 -10.60
C LEU A 125 -2.62 0.69 -9.70
N ILE A 126 -3.95 0.62 -9.74
CA ILE A 126 -4.83 1.42 -8.87
C ILE A 126 -4.54 1.11 -7.39
N GLN A 127 -4.41 -0.18 -7.04
CA GLN A 127 -4.11 -0.57 -5.66
C GLN A 127 -2.75 -0.04 -5.21
N MET A 128 -1.73 -0.08 -6.07
CA MET A 128 -0.39 0.42 -5.77
C MET A 128 -0.39 1.93 -5.53
N GLU A 129 -1.14 2.70 -6.32
CA GLU A 129 -1.31 4.14 -6.10
C GLU A 129 -2.02 4.43 -4.77
N MET A 130 -3.06 3.66 -4.44
CA MET A 130 -3.75 3.79 -3.15
C MET A 130 -2.83 3.46 -1.97
N ASP A 131 -2.07 2.37 -2.07
CA ASP A 131 -1.13 1.95 -1.02
C ASP A 131 -0.02 2.99 -0.84
N GLN A 132 0.50 3.55 -1.93
CA GLN A 132 1.50 4.62 -1.90
C GLN A 132 0.94 5.88 -1.20
N MET A 133 -0.26 6.31 -1.58
CA MET A 133 -0.91 7.47 -0.98
C MET A 133 -1.15 7.26 0.53
N LEU A 134 -1.64 6.08 0.93
CA LEU A 134 -1.87 5.74 2.34
C LEU A 134 -0.56 5.68 3.13
N HIS A 135 0.48 5.11 2.54
CA HIS A 135 1.80 5.02 3.14
C HIS A 135 2.41 6.42 3.35
N ASP A 136 2.35 7.29 2.35
CA ASP A 136 2.89 8.65 2.44
C ASP A 136 2.14 9.51 3.45
N GLU A 137 0.81 9.40 3.51
CA GLU A 137 0.01 10.08 4.52
C GLU A 137 0.33 9.57 5.94
N ALA A 138 0.41 8.25 6.15
CA ALA A 138 0.78 7.67 7.44
C ALA A 138 2.18 8.11 7.86
N ARG A 139 3.13 8.20 6.92
CA ARG A 139 4.50 8.67 7.15
C ARG A 139 4.52 10.14 7.52
N HIS A 140 3.77 10.98 6.83
CA HIS A 140 3.64 12.39 7.15
C HIS A 140 3.10 12.60 8.57
N GLN A 141 2.01 11.90 8.91
CA GLN A 141 1.42 11.95 10.25
C GLN A 141 2.39 11.45 11.34
N ALA A 142 3.11 10.36 11.09
CA ALA A 142 4.13 9.85 12.03
C ALA A 142 5.24 10.88 12.28
N ASN A 143 5.72 11.57 11.24
CA ASN A 143 6.73 12.62 11.38
C ASN A 143 6.22 13.82 12.19
N MET A 144 4.98 14.25 11.96
CA MET A 144 4.34 15.31 12.74
C MET A 144 4.22 14.94 14.22
N LEU A 145 3.79 13.70 14.52
CA LEU A 145 3.70 13.20 15.89
C LEU A 145 5.05 13.16 16.59
N ARG A 146 6.11 12.72 15.89
CA ARG A 146 7.49 12.75 16.41
C ARG A 146 7.94 14.18 16.74
N GLY A 147 7.60 15.15 15.89
CA GLY A 147 7.85 16.57 16.14
C GLY A 147 7.16 17.07 17.42
N TYR A 148 5.87 16.82 17.58
CA TYR A 148 5.11 17.20 18.77
C TYR A 148 5.63 16.52 20.05
N ILE A 149 5.94 15.23 19.99
CA ILE A 149 6.53 14.50 21.12
C ILE A 149 7.86 15.14 21.53
N THR A 150 8.71 15.50 20.56
CA THR A 150 10.01 16.11 20.83
C THR A 150 9.86 17.47 21.53
N GLN A 151 8.94 18.31 21.07
CA GLN A 151 8.63 19.60 21.70
C GLN A 151 8.14 19.44 23.14
N LEU A 152 7.18 18.54 23.37
CA LEU A 152 6.61 18.30 24.70
C LEU A 152 7.64 17.71 25.68
N VAL A 153 8.50 16.80 25.22
CA VAL A 153 9.59 16.26 26.05
C VAL A 153 10.60 17.36 26.39
N GLY A 154 10.93 18.25 25.46
CA GLY A 154 11.77 19.42 25.73
C GLY A 154 11.18 20.34 26.78
N GLU A 155 9.88 20.60 26.74
CA GLU A 155 9.17 21.39 27.75
C GLU A 155 9.20 20.71 29.13
N VAL A 156 9.01 19.38 29.19
CA VAL A 156 9.16 18.64 30.46
C VAL A 156 10.56 18.79 31.03
N GLN A 157 11.60 18.68 30.21
CA GLN A 157 12.99 18.87 30.67
C GLN A 157 13.27 20.31 31.13
N ARG A 158 12.65 21.31 30.48
CA ARG A 158 12.73 22.72 30.93
C ARG A 158 12.09 22.87 32.30
N LEU A 159 10.86 22.41 32.47
CA LEU A 159 10.12 22.49 33.74
C LEU A 159 10.82 21.72 34.88
N GLN A 160 11.41 20.56 34.57
CA GLN A 160 12.22 19.81 35.54
C GLN A 160 13.45 20.59 36.01
N ARG A 161 14.13 21.33 35.12
CA ARG A 161 15.26 22.20 35.47
C ARG A 161 14.82 23.39 36.32
N THR A 162 13.72 24.06 35.96
CA THR A 162 13.13 25.13 36.78
C THR A 162 12.80 24.63 38.17
N ARG A 163 12.18 23.44 38.25
CA ARG A 163 11.85 22.76 39.49
C ARG A 163 13.10 22.51 40.37
N GLN A 164 14.20 22.04 39.78
CA GLN A 164 15.46 21.82 40.51
C GLN A 164 16.06 23.14 41.02
N ALA A 165 15.97 24.21 40.24
CA ALA A 165 16.47 25.53 40.63
C ALA A 165 15.70 26.15 41.81
N ILE A 166 14.39 25.89 41.93
CA ILE A 166 13.58 26.36 43.08
C ILE A 166 13.93 25.59 44.37
N ALA A 167 14.35 24.34 44.25
CA ALA A 167 14.64 23.48 45.40
C ALA A 167 16.09 23.57 45.91
N ALA A 168 16.99 24.25 45.18
CA ALA A 168 18.39 24.46 45.53
C ALA A 168 18.58 25.78 46.29
#